data_AF-A0A818N105-F1
#
_entry.id   AF-A0A818N105-F1
#
_cell.length_a   1.000
_cell.length_b   1.000
_cell.length_c   1.000
_cell.angle_alpha   90.00
_cell.angle_beta   90.00
_cell.angle_gamma   90.00
#
_symmetry.space_group_name_H-M   'P 1'
#
loop_
_entity.id
_entity.type
_entity.pdbx_description
1 polymer ?
#
loop_
_entity_poly.entity_id
_entity_poly.type
_entity_poly.pdbx_seq_one_letter_code
_entity_poly.pdbx_strand_id
1 'polypeptide(L)'
;CRKEVHRRQSLVVADVNMDAPLIRACNNEMREHKCSVDSNENDKKSSLIKLLLCLEDTLKRGYHIQDECRREMLVHRRMLMSDYALSPELQSECKSEMVQYCPSLFQQGASGTIGQRGGRMIHCLLAAARKEKSFSSRCLSVVNSLVRAVDPGSDIRADPLLESACRPVIDTLCPRMKPGDSNVICLTCT
;
A
#
# COMPACT_ATOMS: atom_id res chain seq x y z
N CYS A 1 22.11 -7.52 -0.92
CA CYS A 1 20.76 -7.79 -1.45
C CYS A 1 19.68 -6.95 -0.75
N ARG A 2 19.25 -7.25 0.49
CA ARG A 2 18.14 -6.55 1.18
C ARG A 2 18.23 -5.00 1.17
N LYS A 3 19.39 -4.44 1.55
CA LYS A 3 19.62 -2.98 1.57
C LYS A 3 19.44 -2.36 0.18
N GLU A 4 19.91 -3.04 -0.86
CA GLU A 4 19.77 -2.58 -2.26
C GLU A 4 18.32 -2.66 -2.75
N VAL A 5 17.57 -3.69 -2.33
CA VAL A 5 16.13 -3.79 -2.61
C VAL A 5 15.39 -2.63 -1.96
N HIS A 6 15.58 -2.39 -0.66
CA HIS A 6 14.99 -1.24 0.02
C HIS A 6 15.40 0.07 -0.66
N ARG A 7 16.69 0.27 -0.98
CA ARG A 7 17.18 1.48 -1.65
C ARG A 7 16.45 1.71 -2.99
N ARG A 8 16.30 0.67 -3.81
CA ARG A 8 15.56 0.76 -5.07
C ARG A 8 14.08 1.10 -4.83
N GLN A 9 13.44 0.45 -3.87
CA GLN A 9 12.03 0.70 -3.54
C GLN A 9 11.82 2.14 -3.02
N SER A 10 12.72 2.66 -2.19
CA SER A 10 12.66 4.04 -1.71
C SER A 10 12.77 5.05 -2.86
N LEU A 11 13.60 4.76 -3.88
CA LEU A 11 13.69 5.61 -5.07
C LEU A 11 12.38 5.60 -5.86
N VAL A 12 11.76 4.43 -6.05
CA VAL A 12 10.45 4.29 -6.72
C VAL A 12 9.34 5.01 -5.96
N VAL A 13 9.33 4.93 -4.63
CA VAL A 13 8.29 5.60 -3.81
C VAL A 13 8.43 7.12 -3.88
N ALA A 14 9.66 7.61 -3.87
CA ALA A 14 9.96 9.03 -3.99
C ALA A 14 9.68 9.57 -5.40
N ASP A 15 9.99 8.78 -6.44
CA ASP A 15 9.83 9.13 -7.85
C ASP A 15 9.39 7.91 -8.66
N VAL A 16 8.11 7.86 -8.98
CA VAL A 16 7.48 6.74 -9.67
C VAL A 16 7.94 6.60 -11.13
N ASN A 17 8.57 7.64 -11.70
CA ASN A 17 9.20 7.53 -13.03
C ASN A 17 10.36 6.53 -13.06
N MET A 18 10.94 6.20 -11.90
CA MET A 18 11.95 5.16 -11.77
C MET A 18 11.37 3.75 -11.97
N ASP A 19 10.05 3.59 -11.95
CA ASP A 19 9.37 2.33 -12.18
C ASP A 19 8.82 2.20 -13.61
N ALA A 20 9.72 1.89 -14.54
CA ALA A 20 9.35 1.74 -15.94
C ALA A 20 8.26 0.67 -16.20
N PRO A 21 8.23 -0.49 -15.49
CA PRO A 21 7.10 -1.43 -15.57
C PRO A 21 5.75 -0.78 -15.26
N LEU A 22 5.61 -0.12 -14.10
CA LEU A 22 4.35 0.53 -13.70
C LEU A 22 3.93 1.62 -14.68
N ILE A 23 4.86 2.50 -15.06
CA ILE A 23 4.57 3.62 -15.98
C ILE A 23 4.14 3.14 -17.36
N ARG A 24 4.72 2.04 -17.86
CA ARG A 24 4.30 1.46 -19.13
C ARG A 24 2.92 0.82 -19.02
N ALA A 25 2.68 0.03 -17.97
CA ALA A 25 1.43 -0.69 -17.79
C ALA A 25 0.24 0.25 -17.54
N CYS A 26 0.44 1.36 -16.82
CA CYS A 26 -0.62 2.31 -16.48
C CYS A 26 -0.68 3.55 -17.38
N ASN A 27 0.05 3.56 -18.50
CA ASN A 27 0.22 4.78 -19.30
C ASN A 27 -1.12 5.33 -19.82
N ASN A 28 -2.00 4.44 -20.25
CA ASN A 28 -3.29 4.79 -20.83
C ASN A 28 -4.20 5.44 -19.77
N GLU A 29 -4.33 4.80 -18.61
CA GLU A 29 -5.14 5.28 -17.49
C GLU A 29 -4.61 6.59 -16.93
N MET A 30 -3.27 6.72 -16.86
CA MET A 30 -2.63 7.95 -16.41
C MET A 30 -2.98 9.14 -17.31
N ARG A 31 -2.96 8.94 -18.63
CA ARG A 31 -3.34 9.99 -19.60
C ARG A 31 -4.83 10.27 -19.59
N GLU A 32 -5.65 9.22 -19.65
CA GLU A 32 -7.11 9.31 -19.76
C GLU A 32 -7.72 9.99 -18.53
N HIS A 33 -7.28 9.58 -17.33
CA HIS A 33 -7.83 10.10 -16.07
C HIS A 33 -6.98 11.19 -15.43
N LYS A 34 -5.98 11.70 -16.15
CA LYS A 34 -5.09 12.77 -15.70
C LYS A 34 -4.44 12.47 -14.34
N CYS A 35 -4.04 11.22 -14.11
CA CYS A 35 -3.21 10.86 -12.98
C CYS A 35 -1.80 11.39 -13.24
N SER A 36 -1.63 12.65 -12.87
CA SER A 36 -0.45 13.42 -13.21
C SER A 36 0.74 12.93 -12.39
N VAL A 37 1.73 12.40 -13.11
CA VAL A 37 3.11 12.26 -12.66
C VAL A 37 3.85 13.57 -12.90
N ASP A 38 3.48 14.34 -13.93
CA ASP A 38 4.08 15.62 -14.27
C ASP A 38 3.03 16.71 -14.39
N SER A 39 2.95 17.63 -13.42
CA SER A 39 2.36 18.95 -13.63
C SER A 39 2.86 19.97 -12.61
N ASN A 40 3.71 20.86 -13.12
CA ASN A 40 4.19 22.14 -12.61
C ASN A 40 5.50 22.16 -11.82
N GLU A 41 6.47 22.80 -12.47
CA GLU A 41 7.73 23.32 -11.93
C GLU A 41 7.47 24.05 -10.62
N ASN A 42 7.82 23.39 -9.51
CA ASN A 42 8.70 24.01 -8.53
C ASN A 42 9.10 23.12 -7.37
N ASP A 43 8.43 21.99 -7.02
CA ASP A 43 8.99 21.15 -5.93
C ASP A 43 8.36 19.78 -5.58
N LYS A 44 7.75 19.03 -6.49
CA LYS A 44 7.17 17.72 -6.07
C LYS A 44 7.46 16.61 -7.06
N LYS A 45 8.44 15.77 -6.70
CA LYS A 45 8.60 14.43 -7.28
C LYS A 45 7.25 13.71 -7.36
N SER A 46 7.06 12.96 -8.43
CA SER A 46 5.91 12.12 -8.68
C SER A 46 5.88 10.95 -7.71
N SER A 47 5.29 11.15 -6.53
CA SER A 47 5.23 10.12 -5.50
C SER A 47 4.33 8.96 -5.94
N LEU A 48 4.83 7.73 -5.77
CA LEU A 48 4.06 6.50 -6.02
C LEU A 48 2.70 6.50 -5.30
N ILE A 49 2.66 6.97 -4.05
CA ILE A 49 1.42 7.00 -3.25
C ILE A 49 0.37 7.88 -3.92
N LYS A 50 0.75 9.01 -4.52
CA LYS A 50 -0.17 9.90 -5.23
C LYS A 50 -0.72 9.26 -6.50
N LEU A 51 0.15 8.59 -7.27
CA LEU A 51 -0.27 7.87 -8.48
C LEU A 51 -1.27 6.78 -8.12
N LEU A 52 -0.95 5.95 -7.12
CA LEU A 52 -1.85 4.90 -6.64
C LEU A 52 -3.17 5.49 -6.15
N LEU A 53 -3.17 6.54 -5.32
CA LEU A 53 -4.40 7.22 -4.89
C LEU A 53 -5.29 7.66 -6.06
N CYS A 54 -4.68 8.21 -7.12
CA CYS A 54 -5.44 8.63 -8.29
C CYS A 54 -6.08 7.44 -9.01
N LEU A 55 -5.30 6.40 -9.30
CA LEU A 55 -5.78 5.19 -9.97
C LEU A 55 -6.79 4.40 -9.11
N GLU A 56 -6.69 4.46 -7.78
CA GLU A 56 -7.71 3.89 -6.90
C GLU A 56 -9.03 4.65 -6.97
N ASP A 57 -8.94 5.99 -7.04
CA ASP A 57 -10.12 6.84 -7.16
C ASP A 57 -10.81 6.69 -8.53
N THR A 58 -10.07 6.30 -9.58
CA THR A 58 -10.69 5.93 -10.87
C THR A 58 -11.39 4.58 -10.79
N LEU A 59 -10.79 3.57 -10.16
CA LEU A 59 -11.45 2.28 -9.90
C LEU A 59 -12.72 2.44 -9.07
N LYS A 60 -12.68 3.24 -8.00
CA LYS A 60 -13.84 3.49 -7.12
C LYS A 60 -14.98 4.22 -7.83
N ARG A 61 -14.68 4.99 -8.87
CA ARG A 61 -15.66 5.63 -9.75
C ARG A 61 -16.23 4.69 -10.82
N GLY A 62 -15.77 3.44 -10.88
CA GLY A 62 -16.24 2.43 -11.83
C GLY A 62 -15.55 2.48 -13.20
N TYR A 63 -14.45 3.24 -13.34
CA TYR A 63 -13.69 3.25 -14.58
C TYR A 63 -12.88 1.96 -14.74
N HIS A 64 -12.73 1.54 -16.00
CA HIS A 64 -11.96 0.36 -16.33
C HIS A 64 -10.46 0.68 -16.39
N ILE A 65 -9.68 0.05 -15.50
CA ILE A 65 -8.21 -0.02 -15.60
C ILE A 65 -7.82 -1.29 -16.36
N GLN A 66 -6.71 -1.34 -17.09
CA GLN A 66 -6.23 -2.57 -17.73
C GLN A 66 -5.63 -3.54 -16.71
N ASP A 67 -5.70 -4.85 -17.00
CA ASP A 67 -5.18 -5.87 -16.08
C ASP A 67 -3.68 -5.77 -15.84
N GLU A 68 -2.91 -5.30 -16.82
CA GLU A 68 -1.48 -5.04 -16.64
C GLU A 68 -1.23 -3.91 -15.63
N CYS A 69 -1.96 -2.80 -15.74
CA CYS A 69 -1.87 -1.73 -14.74
C CYS A 69 -2.31 -2.24 -13.36
N ARG A 70 -3.43 -2.96 -13.27
CA ARG A 70 -3.90 -3.55 -11.99
C ARG A 70 -2.85 -4.45 -11.33
N ARG A 71 -2.14 -5.26 -12.12
CA ARG A 71 -1.07 -6.14 -11.61
C ARG A 71 0.11 -5.35 -11.06
N GLU A 72 0.59 -4.36 -11.80
CA GLU A 72 1.69 -3.51 -11.33
C GLU A 72 1.26 -2.71 -10.09
N MET A 73 0.05 -2.15 -10.08
CA MET A 73 -0.54 -1.52 -8.90
C MET A 73 -0.49 -2.46 -7.69
N LEU A 74 -0.95 -3.70 -7.82
CA LEU A 74 -0.91 -4.68 -6.73
C LEU A 74 0.50 -4.95 -6.20
N VAL A 75 1.49 -5.08 -7.09
CA VAL A 75 2.90 -5.25 -6.70
C VAL A 75 3.35 -4.10 -5.81
N HIS A 76 3.01 -2.86 -6.18
CA HIS A 76 3.39 -1.67 -5.44
C HIS A 76 2.60 -1.46 -4.15
N ARG A 77 1.29 -1.76 -4.15
CA ARG A 77 0.45 -1.75 -2.95
C ARG A 77 1.01 -2.73 -1.92
N ARG A 78 1.34 -3.96 -2.35
CA ARG A 78 1.97 -4.98 -1.50
C ARG A 78 3.33 -4.56 -0.98
N MET A 79 4.14 -3.93 -1.83
CA MET A 79 5.44 -3.38 -1.44
C MET A 79 5.30 -2.36 -0.30
N LEU A 80 4.38 -1.39 -0.44
CA LEU A 80 4.13 -0.35 0.55
C LEU A 80 3.62 -0.92 1.89
N MET A 81 2.77 -1.95 1.85
CA MET A 81 2.31 -2.63 3.08
C MET A 81 3.37 -3.54 3.70
N SER A 82 4.33 -4.03 2.92
CA SER A 82 5.36 -4.96 3.42
C SER A 82 6.44 -4.24 4.21
N ASP A 83 6.68 -2.96 3.92
CA ASP A 83 7.75 -2.17 4.53
C ASP A 83 7.34 -0.72 4.77
N TYR A 84 6.99 -0.42 6.03
CA TYR A 84 6.58 0.91 6.47
C TYR A 84 7.70 1.95 6.34
N ALA A 85 8.98 1.52 6.29
CA ALA A 85 10.11 2.41 6.14
C ALA A 85 10.19 3.04 4.74
N LEU A 86 9.45 2.49 3.77
CA LEU A 86 9.36 3.07 2.44
C LEU A 86 8.61 4.41 2.40
N SER A 87 7.83 4.77 3.43
CA SER A 87 7.20 6.09 3.55
C SER A 87 7.97 6.96 4.56
N PRO A 88 8.77 7.94 4.09
CA PRO A 88 9.48 8.88 4.97
C PRO A 88 8.54 9.67 5.88
N GLU A 89 7.36 10.06 5.37
CA GLU A 89 6.35 10.79 6.13
C GLU A 89 5.81 9.94 7.28
N LEU A 90 5.65 8.63 7.08
CA LEU A 90 5.21 7.73 8.14
C LEU A 90 6.30 7.61 9.21
N GLN A 91 7.57 7.55 8.82
CA GLN A 91 8.68 7.52 9.77
C GLN A 91 8.82 8.81 10.57
N SER A 92 8.59 9.98 9.95
CA SER A 92 8.74 11.28 10.61
C SER A 92 7.51 11.66 11.45
N GLU A 93 6.31 11.56 10.88
CA GLU A 93 5.09 12.07 11.50
C GLU A 93 4.47 11.10 12.51
N CYS A 94 4.79 9.80 12.45
CA CYS A 94 4.25 8.79 13.37
C CYS A 94 5.28 8.26 14.38
N LYS A 95 6.47 8.86 14.48
CA LYS A 95 7.55 8.34 15.35
C LYS A 95 7.10 8.24 16.81
N SER A 96 6.39 9.25 17.32
CA SER A 96 5.84 9.26 18.68
C SER A 96 4.87 8.10 18.91
N GLU A 97 3.95 7.90 17.98
CA GLU A 97 2.93 6.85 18.02
C GLU A 97 3.56 5.46 17.95
N MET A 98 4.58 5.28 17.12
CA MET A 98 5.32 4.02 17.02
C MET A 98 6.00 3.67 18.34
N VAL A 99 6.61 4.65 19.02
CA VAL A 99 7.27 4.45 20.32
C VAL A 99 6.24 4.20 21.42
N GLN A 100 5.14 4.97 21.44
CA GLN A 100 4.18 4.95 22.52
C GLN A 100 3.22 3.76 22.45
N TYR A 101 2.66 3.47 21.26
CA TYR A 101 1.60 2.49 21.09
C TYR A 101 2.09 1.18 20.46
N CYS A 102 3.23 1.21 19.76
CA CYS A 102 3.80 0.05 19.08
C CYS A 102 5.26 -0.28 19.51
N PRO A 103 5.64 -0.15 20.80
CA PRO A 103 7.04 -0.19 21.25
C PRO A 103 7.77 -1.47 20.86
N SER A 104 7.10 -2.63 20.99
CA SER A 104 7.69 -3.92 20.64
C SER A 104 8.02 -4.04 19.16
N LEU A 105 7.21 -3.44 18.29
CA LEU A 105 7.46 -3.42 16.84
C LEU A 105 8.55 -2.40 16.49
N PHE A 106 8.55 -1.24 17.16
CA PHE A 106 9.55 -0.20 16.96
C PHE A 106 10.97 -0.68 17.35
N GLN A 107 11.10 -1.36 18.49
CA GLN A 107 12.37 -1.91 18.97
C GLN A 107 12.94 -3.02 18.09
N GLN A 108 12.08 -3.80 17.43
CA GLN A 108 12.50 -4.83 16.48
C GLN A 108 13.10 -4.26 15.18
N GLY A 109 12.94 -2.94 14.97
CA GLY A 109 13.40 -2.21 13.78
C GLY A 109 12.75 -2.69 12.47
N ALA A 110 13.06 -1.98 11.38
CA ALA A 110 12.66 -2.40 10.02
C ALA A 110 13.37 -3.69 9.55
N SER A 111 14.37 -4.17 10.30
CA SER A 111 15.21 -5.30 9.90
C SER A 111 14.83 -6.57 10.66
N GLY A 112 14.18 -7.51 9.98
CA GLY A 112 14.32 -8.91 10.41
C GLY A 112 13.23 -9.91 10.07
N THR A 113 12.39 -9.73 9.06
CA THR A 113 11.79 -10.86 8.29
C THR A 113 11.08 -10.28 7.07
N ILE A 114 11.26 -10.89 5.91
CA ILE A 114 10.63 -10.46 4.66
C ILE A 114 9.12 -10.69 4.81
N GLY A 115 8.31 -9.64 4.64
CA GLY A 115 6.89 -9.77 4.28
C GLY A 115 5.82 -9.34 5.30
N GLN A 116 6.07 -9.33 6.61
CA GLN A 116 4.97 -9.10 7.58
C GLN A 116 5.22 -8.00 8.62
N ARG A 117 6.45 -7.51 8.81
CA ARG A 117 6.73 -6.51 9.86
C ARG A 117 6.22 -5.11 9.52
N GLY A 118 6.35 -4.70 8.26
CA GLY A 118 5.76 -3.45 7.74
C GLY A 118 4.27 -3.38 8.02
N GLY A 119 3.56 -4.44 7.59
CA GLY A 119 2.13 -4.56 7.78
C GLY A 119 1.77 -4.50 9.25
N ARG A 120 2.47 -5.24 10.12
CA ARG A 120 2.20 -5.23 11.57
C ARG A 120 2.33 -3.83 12.19
N MET A 121 3.32 -3.03 11.78
CA MET A 121 3.45 -1.65 12.26
C MET A 121 2.27 -0.80 11.80
N ILE A 122 1.92 -0.86 10.51
CA ILE A 122 0.77 -0.12 9.94
C ILE A 122 -0.54 -0.51 10.64
N HIS A 123 -0.78 -1.81 10.83
CA HIS A 123 -1.95 -2.33 11.57
C HIS A 123 -1.96 -1.90 13.03
N CYS A 124 -0.81 -1.86 13.69
CA CYS A 124 -0.69 -1.37 15.06
C CYS A 124 -1.06 0.12 15.16
N LEU A 125 -0.53 0.96 14.26
CA LEU A 125 -0.87 2.38 14.19
C LEU A 125 -2.38 2.59 13.92
N LEU A 126 -2.97 1.80 13.02
CA LEU A 126 -4.41 1.83 12.76
C LEU A 126 -5.24 1.45 13.97
N ALA A 127 -4.82 0.43 14.73
CA ALA A 127 -5.49 0.01 15.95
C ALA A 127 -5.38 1.08 17.05
N ALA A 128 -4.21 1.70 17.20
CA ALA A 128 -3.99 2.79 18.14
C ALA A 128 -4.85 4.02 17.79
N ALA A 129 -4.89 4.41 16.51
CA ALA A 129 -5.70 5.54 16.04
C ALA A 129 -7.20 5.41 16.35
N ARG A 130 -7.73 4.19 16.46
CA ARG A 130 -9.14 3.94 16.80
C ARG A 130 -9.43 4.00 18.30
N LYS A 131 -8.42 3.74 19.13
CA LYS A 131 -8.57 3.61 20.59
C LYS A 131 -8.13 4.87 21.33
N GLU A 132 -7.06 5.49 20.86
CA GLU A 132 -6.31 6.49 21.61
C GLU A 132 -6.72 7.90 21.17
N LYS A 133 -7.27 8.67 22.11
CA LYS A 133 -7.66 10.09 21.86
C LYS A 133 -6.45 11.00 21.65
N SER A 134 -5.28 10.60 22.17
CA SER A 134 -4.01 11.32 22.05
C SER A 134 -3.24 11.03 20.76
N PHE A 135 -3.82 10.28 19.83
CA PHE A 135 -3.18 9.99 18.54
C PHE A 135 -3.09 11.26 17.68
N SER A 136 -1.90 11.57 17.14
CA SER A 136 -1.68 12.79 16.36
C SER A 136 -2.50 12.82 15.07
N SER A 137 -3.11 13.97 14.78
CA SER A 137 -3.81 14.20 13.51
C SER A 137 -2.86 14.15 12.30
N ARG A 138 -1.58 14.49 12.47
CA ARG A 138 -0.57 14.40 11.41
C ARG A 138 -0.28 12.94 11.06
N CYS A 139 0.02 12.12 12.06
CA CYS A 139 0.22 10.68 11.86
C CYS A 139 -1.03 10.03 11.25
N LEU A 140 -2.23 10.38 11.76
CA LEU A 140 -3.49 9.84 11.26
C LEU A 140 -3.69 10.15 9.77
N SER A 141 -3.37 11.38 9.35
CA SER A 141 -3.44 11.79 7.96
C SER A 141 -2.51 10.94 7.06
N VAL A 142 -1.26 10.72 7.50
CA VAL A 142 -0.28 9.92 6.76
C VAL A 142 -0.72 8.46 6.65
N VAL A 143 -1.12 7.84 7.77
CA VAL A 143 -1.60 6.45 7.80
C VAL A 143 -2.83 6.29 6.91
N ASN A 144 -3.80 7.19 6.98
CA ASN A 144 -5.00 7.14 6.14
C ASN A 144 -4.68 7.34 4.65
N SER A 145 -3.73 8.22 4.33
CA SER A 145 -3.26 8.40 2.95
C SER A 145 -2.68 7.10 2.38
N LEU A 146 -1.80 6.45 3.15
CA LEU A 146 -1.20 5.17 2.77
C LEU A 146 -2.26 4.07 2.59
N VAL A 147 -3.16 3.92 3.56
CA VAL A 147 -4.20 2.88 3.53
C VAL A 147 -5.18 3.10 2.37
N ARG A 148 -5.51 4.36 2.05
CA ARG A 148 -6.34 4.68 0.88
C ARG A 148 -5.65 4.38 -0.45
N ALA A 149 -4.33 4.54 -0.51
CA ALA A 149 -3.53 4.27 -1.72
C ALA A 149 -3.35 2.77 -1.98
N VAL A 150 -3.33 1.98 -0.90
CA VAL A 150 -3.17 0.52 -0.95
C VAL A 150 -4.52 -0.18 -1.10
N ASP A 151 -5.55 0.35 -0.44
CA ASP A 151 -6.92 -0.14 -0.39
C ASP A 151 -7.04 -1.66 -0.12
N PRO A 152 -6.44 -2.19 0.97
CA PRO A 152 -6.41 -3.63 1.23
C PRO A 152 -7.78 -4.24 1.52
N GLY A 153 -8.81 -3.41 1.75
CA GLY A 153 -10.20 -3.85 1.87
C GLY A 153 -10.84 -4.26 0.54
N SER A 154 -10.35 -3.70 -0.58
CA SER A 154 -10.84 -4.04 -1.93
C SER A 154 -10.06 -5.21 -2.54
N ASP A 155 -8.75 -5.30 -2.25
CA ASP A 155 -7.92 -6.44 -2.66
C ASP A 155 -7.05 -6.90 -1.48
N ILE A 156 -7.42 -8.05 -0.90
CA ILE A 156 -6.74 -8.60 0.27
C ILE A 156 -5.26 -8.91 0.01
N ARG A 157 -4.87 -9.16 -1.25
CA ARG A 157 -3.49 -9.49 -1.64
C ARG A 157 -2.56 -8.28 -1.51
N ALA A 158 -3.13 -7.07 -1.45
CA ALA A 158 -2.37 -5.85 -1.18
C ALA A 158 -1.76 -5.83 0.23
N ASP A 159 -2.30 -6.63 1.15
CA ASP A 159 -1.82 -6.74 2.52
C ASP A 159 -1.40 -8.18 2.85
N PRO A 160 -0.09 -8.49 2.87
CA PRO A 160 0.39 -9.84 3.16
C PRO A 160 -0.03 -10.40 4.52
N LEU A 161 -0.24 -9.53 5.52
CA LEU A 161 -0.65 -9.96 6.86
C LEU A 161 -2.13 -10.38 6.82
N LEU A 162 -2.96 -9.57 6.18
CA LEU A 162 -4.38 -9.85 6.01
C LEU A 162 -4.61 -11.07 5.11
N GLU A 163 -3.90 -11.15 3.98
CA GLU A 163 -3.92 -12.30 3.07
C GLU A 163 -3.60 -13.60 3.82
N SER A 164 -2.53 -13.61 4.62
CA SER A 164 -2.13 -14.78 5.41
C SER A 164 -3.17 -15.14 6.48
N ALA A 165 -3.78 -14.16 7.14
CA ALA A 165 -4.77 -14.40 8.19
C ALA A 165 -6.08 -14.96 7.63
N CYS A 166 -6.51 -14.47 6.47
CA CYS A 166 -7.74 -14.90 5.83
C CYS A 166 -7.57 -16.11 4.91
N ARG A 167 -6.33 -16.54 4.62
CA ARG A 167 -6.06 -17.66 3.71
C ARG A 167 -6.84 -18.93 4.04
N PRO A 168 -6.91 -19.40 5.30
CA PRO A 168 -7.68 -20.61 5.63
C PRO A 168 -9.18 -20.46 5.33
N VAL A 169 -9.73 -19.26 5.56
CA VAL A 169 -11.14 -18.94 5.27
C VAL A 169 -11.39 -18.92 3.77
N ILE A 170 -10.49 -18.31 3.01
CA ILE A 170 -10.54 -18.27 1.55
C ILE A 170 -10.48 -19.66 0.95
N ASP A 171 -9.54 -20.50 1.40
CA ASP A 171 -9.37 -21.85 0.87
C ASP A 171 -10.60 -22.73 1.18
N THR A 172 -11.29 -22.49 2.30
CA THR A 172 -12.50 -23.20 2.70
C THR A 172 -13.74 -22.74 1.93
N LEU A 173 -13.95 -21.42 1.83
CA LEU A 173 -15.18 -20.85 1.27
C LEU A 173 -15.10 -20.67 -0.25
N CYS A 174 -13.89 -20.62 -0.82
CA CYS A 174 -13.64 -20.24 -2.21
C CYS A 174 -12.69 -21.20 -2.93
N PRO A 175 -12.94 -22.52 -2.92
CA PRO A 175 -11.99 -23.53 -3.39
C PRO A 175 -11.67 -23.44 -4.90
N ARG A 176 -12.46 -22.67 -5.68
CA ARG A 176 -12.26 -22.49 -7.12
C ARG A 176 -11.53 -21.20 -7.51
N MET A 177 -11.14 -20.35 -6.56
CA MET A 177 -10.41 -19.13 -6.89
C MET A 177 -8.98 -19.45 -7.33
N LYS A 178 -8.59 -18.95 -8.50
CA LYS A 178 -7.21 -19.07 -8.98
C LYS A 178 -6.36 -17.93 -8.41
N PRO A 179 -5.05 -18.15 -8.16
CA PRO A 179 -4.14 -17.05 -7.86
C PRO A 179 -4.15 -16.04 -9.01
N GLY A 180 -4.73 -14.86 -8.81
CA GLY A 180 -4.82 -13.83 -9.86
C GLY A 180 -6.16 -13.09 -9.93
N ASP A 181 -7.25 -13.67 -9.42
CA ASP A 181 -8.55 -13.01 -9.45
C ASP A 181 -8.59 -11.82 -8.47
N SER A 182 -8.81 -10.62 -9.02
CA SER A 182 -8.65 -9.34 -8.31
C SER A 182 -9.82 -8.91 -7.45
N ASN A 183 -10.89 -9.71 -7.42
CA ASN A 183 -12.07 -9.44 -6.62
C ASN A 183 -12.27 -10.58 -5.63
N VAL A 184 -11.94 -10.35 -4.36
CA VAL A 184 -12.44 -11.22 -3.29
C VAL A 184 -13.88 -10.81 -2.99
N ILE A 185 -14.81 -11.25 -3.84
CA ILE A 185 -16.21 -11.37 -3.46
C ILE A 185 -16.55 -12.85 -3.55
N CYS A 186 -16.40 -13.53 -2.43
CA CYS A 186 -16.86 -14.89 -2.28
C CYS A 186 -18.26 -14.86 -1.66
N LEU A 187 -19.24 -14.55 -2.51
CA LEU A 187 -20.65 -14.72 -2.22
C LEU A 187 -21.19 -15.73 -3.22
N THR A 188 -21.17 -17.01 -2.85
CA THR A 188 -22.28 -17.96 -3.03
C THR A 188 -21.85 -19.35 -2.55
N CYS A 189 -22.42 -19.79 -1.42
CA CYS A 189 -22.70 -21.19 -1.21
C CYS A 189 -23.75 -21.61 -2.26
N THR A 190 -23.40 -22.54 -3.14
CA THR A 190 -24.39 -23.38 -3.86
C THR A 190 -24.60 -24.65 -3.09
#